data_AF-A0A251W8W3-F1
#
_entry.id   AF-A0A251W8W3-F1
#
_cell.length_a   1.000
_cell.length_b   1.000
_cell.length_c   1.000
_cell.angle_alpha   90.00
_cell.angle_beta   90.00
_cell.angle_gamma   90.00
#
_symmetry.space_group_name_H-M   'P 1'
#
loop_
_entity.id
_entity.type
_entity.pdbx_description
1 polymer ?
#
loop_
_entity_poly.entity_id
_entity_poly.type
_entity_poly.pdbx_seq_one_letter_code
_entity_poly.pdbx_strand_id
1 'polypeptide(L)' 'EGDVVRMLRRTLDLLSQLPHVPHASSALVANALRAKQLIDRFPVSEDLE' A
#
# COMPACT_ATOMS: atom_id res chain seq x y z
N GLU A 1 7.40 -16.91 -9.61
CA GLU A 1 7.94 -16.29 -8.37
C GLU A 1 7.39 -14.89 -8.07
N GLY A 2 6.80 -14.17 -9.02
CA GLY A 2 6.33 -12.78 -8.80
C GLY A 2 4.88 -12.60 -8.36
N ASP A 3 4.06 -13.64 -8.15
CA ASP A 3 2.62 -13.46 -7.89
C ASP A 3 2.34 -12.84 -6.52
N VAL A 4 3.11 -13.23 -5.50
CA VAL A 4 3.04 -12.61 -4.17
C VAL A 4 3.47 -11.15 -4.24
N VAL A 5 4.59 -10.85 -4.91
CA VAL A 5 5.07 -9.47 -5.10
C VAL A 5 4.01 -8.63 -5.82
N ARG A 6 3.41 -9.17 -6.88
CA ARG A 6 2.35 -8.53 -7.66
C ARG A 6 1.08 -8.29 -6.84
N MET A 7 0.68 -9.24 -5.99
CA MET A 7 -0.43 -9.06 -5.06
C MET A 7 -0.14 -7.97 -4.03
N LEU A 8 1.09 -7.92 -3.50
CA LEU A 8 1.50 -6.89 -2.55
C LEU A 8 1.55 -5.50 -3.18
N ARG A 9 2.03 -5.36 -4.43
CA ARG A 9 1.96 -4.08 -5.17
C ARG A 9 0.52 -3.61 -5.38
N ARG A 10 -0.39 -4.50 -5.81
CA ARG A 10 -1.83 -4.16 -5.91
C ARG A 10 -2.45 -3.78 -4.57
N THR A 11 -1.96 -4.37 -3.48
CA THR A 11 -2.40 -3.99 -2.14
C THR A 11 -1.88 -2.59 -1.79
N LEU A 12 -0.62 -2.26 -2.09
CA LEU A 12 -0.07 -0.90 -1.94
C LEU A 12 -0.85 0.13 -2.77
N ASP A 13 -1.22 -0.21 -4.01
CA ASP A 13 -2.03 0.65 -4.88
C ASP A 13 -3.37 0.97 -4.24
N LEU A 14 -4.06 -0.05 -3.73
CA LEU A 14 -5.34 0.11 -3.04
C LEU A 14 -5.20 0.94 -1.75
N LEU A 15 -4.19 0.66 -0.93
CA LEU A 15 -3.92 1.42 0.30
C LEU A 15 -3.59 2.88 0.00
N SER A 16 -2.90 3.16 -1.11
CA SER A 16 -2.55 4.52 -1.54
C SER A 16 -3.75 5.36 -1.96
N GLN A 17 -4.87 4.73 -2.34
CA GLN A 17 -6.10 5.44 -2.70
C GLN A 17 -6.93 5.86 -1.47
N LEU A 18 -6.80 5.15 -0.34
CA LEU A 18 -7.62 5.38 0.86
C LEU A 18 -7.58 6.81 1.42
N PRO A 19 -6.45 7.54 1.42
CA PRO A 19 -6.42 8.95 1.83
C PRO A 19 -7.30 9.88 0.97
N HIS A 20 -7.64 9.49 -0.25
CA HIS A 20 -8.45 10.27 -1.18
C HIS A 20 -9.94 9.91 -1.14
N VAL A 21 -10.34 8.90 -0.36
CA VAL A 21 -11.73 8.47 -0.25
C VAL A 21 -12.51 9.46 0.63
N PRO A 22 -13.57 10.12 0.11
CA PRO A 22 -14.37 11.03 0.91
C PRO A 22 -15.08 10.28 2.04
N HIS A 23 -15.21 10.93 3.19
CA HIS A 23 -15.84 10.38 4.40
C HIS A 23 -15.17 9.12 4.99
N ALA A 24 -13.95 8.77 4.56
CA ALA A 24 -13.18 7.72 5.21
C ALA A 24 -12.85 8.11 6.67
N SER A 25 -12.90 7.12 7.58
CA SER A 25 -12.55 7.38 8.97
C SER A 25 -11.06 7.71 9.10
N SER A 26 -10.72 8.61 10.02
CA SER A 26 -9.32 8.97 10.30
C SER A 26 -8.48 7.75 10.68
N ALA A 27 -9.07 6.78 11.40
CA ALA A 27 -8.42 5.52 11.74
C ALA A 27 -8.11 4.66 10.51
N LEU A 28 -9.02 4.59 9.52
CA LEU A 28 -8.79 3.86 8.28
C LEU A 28 -7.63 4.46 7.49
N VAL A 29 -7.62 5.78 7.32
CA VAL A 29 -6.53 6.50 6.62
C VAL A 29 -5.20 6.29 7.34
N ALA A 30 -5.15 6.47 8.66
CA ALA A 30 -3.94 6.29 9.45
C ALA A 30 -3.38 4.86 9.35
N ASN A 31 -4.26 3.85 9.40
CA ASN A 31 -3.86 2.45 9.27
C ASN A 31 -3.39 2.13 7.84
N ALA A 32 -4.01 2.72 6.82
CA ALA A 32 -3.60 2.55 5.43
C ALA A 32 -2.19 3.09 5.18
N LEU A 33 -1.90 4.30 5.68
CA LEU A 33 -0.58 4.92 5.57
C LEU A 33 0.48 4.11 6.31
N ARG A 34 0.18 3.63 7.53
CA ARG A 34 1.08 2.77 8.29
C ARG A 34 1.34 1.44 7.57
N ALA A 35 0.30 0.79 7.05
CA ALA A 35 0.43 -0.47 6.33
C ALA A 35 1.27 -0.28 5.06
N LYS A 36 1.05 0.81 4.31
CA LYS A 36 1.85 1.17 3.14
C LYS A 36 3.34 1.24 3.50
N GLN A 37 3.70 2.00 4.54
CA GLN A 37 5.10 2.14 5.00
C GLN A 37 5.76 0.81 5.39
N LEU A 38 5.00 -0.13 5.95
CA LEU A 38 5.53 -1.42 6.39
C LEU A 38 5.73 -2.41 5.22
N ILE A 39 4.90 -2.30 4.18
CA ILE A 39 4.90 -3.19 3.01
C ILE A 39 5.84 -2.68 1.92
N ASP A 40 6.02 -1.37 1.80
CA ASP A 40 6.82 -0.70 0.77
C ASP A 40 8.33 -0.87 1.02
N ARG A 41 8.83 -2.06 0.72
CA ARG A 41 10.22 -2.48 0.88
C ARG A 41 10.55 -3.60 -0.10
N PHE A 42 11.83 -3.90 -0.30
CA PHE A 42 12.25 -5.01 -1.16
C PHE A 42 11.55 -6.33 -0.78
N PRO A 43 11.07 -7.13 -1.76
CA PRO A 43 11.10 -6.94 -3.22
C PRO A 43 9.87 -6.22 -3.81
N VAL A 44 9.02 -5.62 -2.97
CA VAL A 44 7.76 -4.97 -3.37
C VAL A 44 8.01 -3.56 -3.89
N SER A 45 8.86 -2.79 -3.22
CA SER A 45 9.22 -1.41 -3.58
C SER A 45 9.68 -1.31 -5.04
N GLU A 46 9.29 -0.22 -5.71
CA GLU A 46 9.61 0.00 -7.13
C GLU A 46 11.02 0.58 -7.35
N ASP A 47 11.75 0.89 -6.28
CA ASP A 47 13.07 1.57 -6.29
C ASP A 47 14.25 0.74 -6.84
N LEU A 48 14.00 -0.37 -7.54
CA LEU A 48 15.04 -1.27 -8.09
C LEU A 48 14.86 -1.51 -9.59
N GLU A 49 14.68 -0.42 -10.34
CA GLU A 49 15.08 -0.35 -11.76
C GLU A 49 16.44 0.36 -11.89
#